data_AF-A0A2V9N1K3-F1
#
_entry.id   AF-A0A2V9N1K3-F1
#
_cell.length_a   1.000
_cell.length_b   1.000
_cell.length_c   1.000
_cell.angle_alpha   90.00
_cell.angle_beta   90.00
_cell.angle_gamma   90.00
#
_symmetry.space_group_name_H-M   'P 1'
#
loop_
_entity.id
_entity.type
_entity.pdbx_description
1 polymer ?
#
loop_
_entity_poly.entity_id
_entity_poly.type
_entity_poly.pdbx_seq_one_letter_code
_entity_poly.pdbx_strand_id
1 'polypeptide(L)'
;MIGRAANTVLRRSRQQVRPPRTVCPFCFEADHIGGRNHIPHVTIDECQLHHALLTEERLAAGAEMKKQTHTIKSIEMALRSLAVTGHAIAWAVDRLCEGMEFCAEKLTAGYDKRT
;
A
#
# COMPACT_ATOMS: atom_id res chain seq x y z
N MET A 1 24.35 -5.41 -24.88
CA MET A 1 22.90 -5.58 -24.59
C MET A 1 22.70 -6.92 -23.88
N ILE A 2 21.57 -7.04 -23.17
CA ILE A 2 21.03 -8.22 -22.46
C ILE A 2 21.18 -8.16 -20.92
N GLY A 3 20.20 -7.50 -20.30
CA GLY A 3 19.40 -8.19 -19.29
C GLY A 3 19.97 -8.29 -17.87
N ARG A 4 20.47 -7.20 -17.26
CA ARG A 4 20.30 -7.07 -15.81
C ARG A 4 18.81 -6.87 -15.56
N ALA A 5 18.05 -7.96 -15.48
CA ALA A 5 16.69 -7.92 -14.98
C ALA A 5 16.74 -7.15 -13.66
N ALA A 6 16.02 -6.03 -13.60
CA ALA A 6 15.89 -5.25 -12.38
C ALA A 6 15.47 -6.26 -11.29
N ASN A 7 16.38 -6.53 -10.34
CA ASN A 7 16.03 -7.28 -9.16
C ASN A 7 15.12 -6.36 -8.36
N THR A 8 13.84 -6.37 -8.73
CA THR A 8 12.80 -5.62 -8.06
C THR A 8 12.83 -6.00 -6.59
N VAL A 9 12.51 -5.03 -5.76
CA VAL A 9 12.60 -5.17 -4.31
C VAL A 9 11.70 -6.30 -3.84
N LEU A 10 10.59 -6.53 -4.55
CA LEU A 10 9.76 -7.73 -4.50
C LEU A 10 10.55 -9.05 -4.56
N ARG A 11 11.45 -9.21 -5.54
CA ARG A 11 12.21 -10.46 -5.72
C ARG A 11 13.22 -10.67 -4.59
N ARG A 12 13.90 -9.62 -4.13
CA ARG A 12 14.83 -9.70 -2.98
C ARG A 12 14.10 -9.91 -1.65
N SER A 13 12.97 -9.25 -1.45
CA SER A 13 12.12 -9.44 -0.28
C SER A 13 11.62 -10.89 -0.21
N ARG A 14 11.07 -11.43 -1.31
CA ARG A 14 10.68 -12.85 -1.41
C ARG A 14 11.82 -13.83 -1.14
N GLN A 15 13.06 -13.47 -1.45
CA GLN A 15 14.26 -14.30 -1.19
C GLN A 15 14.78 -14.18 0.24
N GLN A 16 14.55 -13.06 0.92
CA GLN A 16 15.02 -12.81 2.30
C GLN A 16 14.01 -13.26 3.36
N VAL A 17 12.73 -13.44 3.00
CA VAL A 17 11.69 -13.94 3.91
C VAL A 17 11.71 -15.48 3.92
N ARG A 18 12.43 -16.07 4.89
CA ARG A 18 12.18 -17.44 5.37
C ARG A 18 11.07 -17.40 6.43
N PRO A 19 10.33 -18.52 6.59
CA PRO A 19 8.99 -18.72 6.03
C PRO A 19 8.08 -17.51 6.29
N PRO A 20 6.98 -17.31 5.54
CA PRO A 20 6.12 -16.17 5.80
C PRO A 20 5.65 -16.24 7.25
N ARG A 21 5.96 -15.22 8.05
CA ARG A 21 5.03 -14.89 9.12
C ARG A 21 3.74 -14.62 8.37
N THR A 22 2.78 -15.52 8.47
CA THR A 22 1.47 -15.43 7.82
C THR A 22 0.83 -14.07 8.11
N VAL A 23 1.26 -13.40 9.18
CA VAL A 23 0.83 -12.07 9.57
C VAL A 23 2.02 -11.11 9.64
N CYS A 24 1.93 -9.99 8.90
CA CYS A 24 2.82 -8.85 9.11
C CYS A 24 2.32 -8.05 10.33
N PRO A 25 3.14 -7.83 11.38
CA PRO A 25 2.71 -7.07 12.57
C PRO A 25 2.23 -5.66 12.24
N PHE A 26 2.85 -5.02 11.24
CA PHE A 26 2.47 -3.69 10.78
C PHE A 26 1.07 -3.67 10.12
N CYS A 27 0.61 -4.78 9.52
CA CYS A 27 -0.73 -4.88 8.96
C CYS A 27 -1.84 -4.83 10.02
N PHE A 28 -1.56 -5.21 11.27
CA PHE A 28 -2.59 -5.26 12.32
C PHE A 28 -2.48 -4.11 13.33
N GLU A 29 -1.30 -3.50 13.51
CA GLU A 29 -1.07 -2.52 14.59
C GLU A 29 -0.88 -1.07 14.12
N ALA A 30 -0.55 -0.78 12.85
CA ALA A 30 -0.08 0.56 12.47
C ALA A 30 -0.76 1.23 11.24
N ASP A 31 -1.16 0.48 10.22
CA ASP A 31 -1.55 1.08 8.91
C ASP A 31 -3.00 0.79 8.45
N HIS A 32 -3.83 0.09 9.24
CA HIS A 32 -5.18 -0.30 8.82
C HIS A 32 -6.29 0.29 9.70
N ILE A 33 -7.28 0.90 9.06
CA ILE A 33 -8.49 1.46 9.69
C ILE A 33 -9.32 0.39 10.43
N GLY A 34 -9.15 -0.91 10.10
CA GLY A 34 -9.93 -2.02 10.64
C GLY A 34 -9.37 -2.69 11.92
N GLY A 35 -8.15 -2.35 12.35
CA GLY A 35 -7.56 -2.90 13.58
C GLY A 35 -7.58 -4.44 13.67
N ARG A 36 -8.13 -5.00 14.75
CA ARG A 36 -8.22 -6.47 14.95
C ARG A 36 -9.40 -7.14 14.24
N ASN A 37 -10.25 -6.38 13.54
CA ASN A 37 -11.49 -6.90 12.93
C ASN A 37 -11.32 -7.41 11.50
N HIS A 38 -10.09 -7.71 11.07
CA HIS A 38 -9.81 -8.21 9.73
C HIS A 38 -10.12 -9.70 9.58
N ILE A 39 -10.60 -10.10 8.40
CA ILE A 39 -10.73 -11.52 7.99
C ILE A 39 -9.37 -11.95 7.44
N PRO A 40 -8.51 -12.62 8.24
CA PRO A 40 -7.08 -12.65 7.95
C PRO A 40 -6.74 -13.27 6.59
N HIS A 41 -7.42 -14.35 6.21
CA HIS A 41 -7.18 -15.05 4.95
C HIS A 41 -7.63 -14.30 3.70
N VAL A 42 -8.41 -13.22 3.84
CA VAL A 42 -8.81 -12.35 2.73
C VAL A 42 -7.92 -11.10 2.70
N THR A 43 -7.60 -10.56 3.88
CA THR A 43 -6.91 -9.28 3.98
C THR A 43 -5.39 -9.42 3.87
N ILE A 44 -4.80 -10.52 4.34
CA ILE A 44 -3.34 -10.67 4.42
C ILE A 44 -2.69 -10.60 3.04
N ASP A 45 -3.20 -11.34 2.05
CA ASP A 45 -2.59 -11.39 0.72
C ASP A 45 -2.66 -10.02 0.02
N GLU A 46 -3.79 -9.32 0.16
CA GLU A 46 -3.98 -7.98 -0.37
C GLU A 46 -3.08 -6.95 0.34
N CYS A 47 -2.98 -7.02 1.67
CA CYS A 47 -2.08 -6.16 2.43
C CYS A 47 -0.63 -6.38 2.01
N GLN A 48 -0.19 -7.64 1.85
CA GLN A 48 1.18 -7.95 1.42
C GLN A 48 1.50 -7.37 0.05
N LEU A 49 0.54 -7.42 -0.88
CA LEU A 49 0.68 -6.81 -2.20
C LEU A 49 0.81 -5.29 -2.10
N HIS A 50 -0.07 -4.63 -1.34
CA HIS A 50 -0.01 -3.17 -1.14
C HIS A 50 1.28 -2.72 -0.47
N HIS A 51 1.75 -3.42 0.56
CA HIS A 51 3.01 -3.08 1.23
C HIS A 51 4.21 -3.24 0.28
N ALA A 52 4.18 -4.25 -0.59
CA ALA A 52 5.21 -4.42 -1.59
C ALA A 52 5.22 -3.27 -2.60
N LEU A 53 4.06 -2.91 -3.14
CA LEU A 53 3.91 -1.79 -4.06
C LEU A 53 4.41 -0.48 -3.43
N LEU A 54 3.93 -0.14 -2.23
CA LEU A 54 4.37 1.06 -1.50
C LEU A 54 5.87 1.06 -1.23
N THR A 55 6.46 -0.10 -0.95
CA THR A 55 7.91 -0.24 -0.76
C THR A 55 8.67 0.04 -2.06
N GLU A 56 8.17 -0.42 -3.20
CA GLU A 56 8.77 -0.14 -4.51
C GLU A 56 8.67 1.33 -4.88
N GLU A 57 7.52 1.95 -4.64
CA GLU A 57 7.32 3.39 -4.86
C GLU A 57 8.21 4.25 -3.96
N ARG A 58 8.33 3.89 -2.68
CA ARG A 58 9.26 4.53 -1.73
C ARG A 58 10.69 4.47 -2.24
N LEU A 59 11.13 3.30 -2.70
CA LEU A 59 12.48 3.13 -3.23
C LEU A 59 12.68 3.88 -4.55
N ALA A 60 11.68 3.94 -5.41
CA ALA A 60 11.70 4.78 -6.62
C ALA A 60 11.78 6.27 -6.28
N ALA A 61 11.13 6.72 -5.20
CA ALA A 61 11.25 8.06 -4.64
C ALA A 61 12.60 8.30 -3.91
N GLY A 62 13.51 7.32 -3.88
CA GLY A 62 14.80 7.39 -3.21
C GLY A 62 14.71 7.33 -1.68
N ALA A 63 13.59 6.85 -1.13
CA ALA A 63 13.47 6.54 0.29
C ALA A 63 14.08 5.17 0.57
N GLU A 64 15.33 5.16 1.04
CA GLU A 64 16.00 3.94 1.46
C GLU A 64 15.33 3.34 2.71
N MET A 65 14.88 2.10 2.60
CA MET A 65 14.23 1.34 3.68
C MET A 65 15.25 0.74 4.65
N LYS A 66 16.27 1.51 5.04
CA LYS A 66 17.31 1.13 5.99
C LYS A 66 17.47 2.20 7.04
N LYS A 67 17.84 1.77 8.26
CA LYS A 67 18.20 2.69 9.33
C LYS A 67 19.38 3.55 8.90
N GLN A 68 19.18 4.85 8.89
CA GLN A 68 20.22 5.81 8.57
C GLN A 68 21.02 6.14 9.85
N THR A 69 22.33 6.32 9.70
CA THR A 69 23.22 6.69 10.81
C THR A 69 23.12 8.18 11.14
N HIS A 70 22.79 9.01 10.14
CA HIS A 70 22.72 10.46 10.27
C HIS A 70 21.28 10.96 10.39
N THR A 71 20.98 11.77 11.40
CA THR A 71 19.62 12.25 11.70
C THR A 71 18.97 12.99 10.53
N ILE A 72 19.70 13.89 9.85
CA ILE A 72 19.16 14.60 8.67
C ILE A 72 18.77 13.61 7.56
N LYS A 73 19.57 12.56 7.36
CA LYS A 73 19.28 11.54 6.35
C LYS A 73 18.06 10.72 6.74
N SER A 74 17.90 10.38 8.02
CA SER A 74 16.68 9.73 8.54
C SER A 74 15.44 10.57 8.25
N ILE A 75 15.49 11.89 8.50
CA ILE A 75 14.38 12.81 8.23
C ILE A 75 14.08 12.87 6.73
N GLU A 76 15.11 12.97 5.88
CA GLU A 76 14.95 12.95 4.42
C GLU A 76 14.22 11.68 3.94
N MET A 77 14.62 10.50 4.44
CA MET A 77 13.97 9.23 4.07
C MET A 77 12.52 9.16 4.55
N ALA A 78 12.25 9.69 5.76
CA ALA A 78 10.90 9.76 6.30
C ALA A 78 10.00 10.67 5.46
N LEU A 79 10.47 11.87 5.07
CA LEU A 79 9.71 12.79 4.23
C LEU A 79 9.41 12.22 2.85
N ARG A 80 10.40 11.57 2.21
CA ARG A 80 10.19 10.88 0.93
C ARG A 80 9.16 9.76 1.06
N SER A 81 9.24 8.97 2.14
CA SER A 81 8.28 7.90 2.41
C SER A 81 6.87 8.44 2.66
N LEU A 82 6.76 9.55 3.39
CA LEU A 82 5.50 10.23 3.69
C LEU A 82 4.84 10.75 2.42
N ALA A 83 5.62 11.33 1.49
CA ALA A 83 5.09 11.82 0.22
C ALA A 83 4.45 10.69 -0.62
N VAL A 84 5.10 9.51 -0.68
CA VAL A 84 4.54 8.33 -1.36
C VAL A 84 3.24 7.87 -0.68
N THR A 85 3.24 7.73 0.64
CA THR A 85 2.03 7.36 1.39
C THR A 85 0.90 8.37 1.17
N GLY A 86 1.19 9.67 1.22
CA GLY A 86 0.21 10.72 0.99
C GLY A 86 -0.41 10.67 -0.40
N HIS A 87 0.40 10.39 -1.43
CA HIS A 87 -0.10 10.21 -2.79
C HIS A 87 -1.02 8.99 -2.91
N ALA A 88 -0.64 7.86 -2.32
CA ALA A 88 -1.45 6.64 -2.33
C ALA A 88 -2.81 6.85 -1.62
N ILE A 89 -2.82 7.57 -0.49
CA ILE A 89 -4.06 7.93 0.21
C ILE A 89 -4.94 8.81 -0.67
N ALA A 90 -4.38 9.85 -1.28
CA ALA A 90 -5.15 10.75 -2.15
C ALA A 90 -5.81 9.97 -3.31
N TRP A 91 -5.03 9.10 -3.98
CA TRP A 91 -5.56 8.25 -5.04
C TRP A 91 -6.68 7.31 -4.57
N ALA A 92 -6.54 6.71 -3.39
CA ALA A 92 -7.58 5.86 -2.80
C ALA A 92 -8.86 6.63 -2.48
N VAL A 93 -8.74 7.87 -2.00
CA VAL A 93 -9.88 8.76 -1.74
C VAL A 93 -10.60 9.11 -3.04
N ASP A 94 -9.88 9.46 -4.10
CA ASP A 94 -10.48 9.75 -5.41
C ASP A 94 -11.28 8.55 -5.93
N ARG A 95 -10.72 7.34 -5.83
CA ARG A 95 -11.41 6.08 -6.22
C ARG A 95 -12.66 5.82 -5.37
N LEU A 96 -12.63 6.13 -4.07
CA LEU A 96 -13.78 6.00 -3.20
C LEU A 96 -14.91 6.95 -3.65
N CYS A 97 -14.57 8.21 -3.93
CA CYS A 97 -15.53 9.20 -4.41
C CYS A 97 -16.19 8.75 -5.72
N GLU A 98 -15.41 8.30 -6.71
CA GLU A 98 -15.93 7.75 -7.97
C GLU A 98 -16.90 6.56 -7.73
N GLY A 99 -16.54 5.65 -6.80
CA GLY A 99 -17.39 4.52 -6.43
C GLY A 99 -18.70 4.95 -5.76
N MET A 100 -18.67 5.98 -4.91
CA MET A 100 -19.85 6.55 -4.28
C MET A 100 -20.77 7.24 -5.30
N GLU A 101 -20.21 7.99 -6.24
CA GLU A 101 -20.96 8.61 -7.33
C GLU A 101 -21.66 7.56 -8.19
N PHE A 102 -20.94 6.51 -8.60
CA PHE A 102 -21.52 5.39 -9.32
C PHE A 102 -22.68 4.73 -8.55
N CYS A 103 -22.51 4.50 -7.25
CA CYS A 103 -23.57 3.92 -6.42
C CYS A 103 -24.79 4.85 -6.35
N ALA A 104 -24.58 6.16 -6.18
CA ALA A 104 -25.65 7.16 -6.16
C ALA A 104 -26.42 7.21 -7.50
N GLU A 105 -25.73 7.12 -8.64
CA GLU A 105 -26.35 7.04 -9.96
C GLU A 105 -27.24 5.79 -10.10
N LYS A 106 -26.74 4.63 -9.68
CA LYS A 106 -27.50 3.36 -9.76
C LYS A 106 -28.70 3.34 -8.82
N LEU A 107 -28.57 3.91 -7.62
CA LEU A 107 -29.69 4.03 -6.69
C LEU A 107 -30.78 4.95 -7.23
N THR A 108 -30.42 6.10 -7.80
CA THR A 108 -31.37 7.04 -8.43
C THR A 108 -32.08 6.40 -9.63
N ALA A 109 -31.33 5.77 -10.54
CA ALA A 109 -31.91 5.07 -11.70
C ALA A 109 -32.79 3.87 -11.31
N GLY A 110 -32.50 3.23 -10.17
CA GLY A 110 -33.32 2.16 -9.61
C GLY A 110 -34.58 2.64 -8.88
N TYR A 111 -34.60 3.91 -8.48
CA TYR A 111 -35.76 4.59 -7.87
C TYR A 111 -36.73 5.09 -8.95
N ASP A 112 -36.21 5.75 -9.99
CA ASP A 112 -37.00 6.26 -11.13
C ASP A 112 -37.70 5.16 -11.94
N LYS A 113 -37.15 3.94 -11.95
CA LYS A 113 -37.78 2.77 -12.59
C LYS A 113 -38.93 2.14 -11.77
N ARG A 114 -39.16 2.59 -10.52
CA ARG A 114 -40.24 2.10 -9.66
C ARG A 114 -41.44 3.04 -9.57
N THR A 115 -41.30 4.28 -10.05
CA THR A 115 -42.38 5.26 -10.26
C THR A 115 -42.94 5.16 -11.65
#